data_AF-A0A9D4DDL4-F1
#
_entry.id   AF-A0A9D4DDL4-F1
#
_cell.length_a   1.000
_cell.length_b   1.000
_cell.length_c   1.000
_cell.angle_alpha   90.00
_cell.angle_beta   90.00
_cell.angle_gamma   90.00
#
_symmetry.space_group_name_H-M   'P 1'
#
loop_
_entity.id
_entity.type
_entity.pdbx_description
1 polymer ?
#
loop_
_entity_poly.entity_id
_entity_poly.type
_entity_poly.pdbx_seq_one_letter_code
_entity_poly.pdbx_strand_id
1 'polypeptide(L)'
;MQTQQEEEDDESKRDALVYPFLDPENLDMSVVDPETQTRTPAFSLKVTHLSSDHDFLANVRNLNIQQRTLFDHLFTWATNERLQSNPTKPFYIFLTGGAGCGKTYLINTLYERLYRALRGPG
;
A
#
# COMPACT_ATOMS: atom_id res chain seq x y z
N MET A 1 9.07 -2.33 -38.78
CA MET A 1 8.93 -1.06 -38.04
C MET A 1 7.47 -0.67 -38.22
N GLN A 2 6.57 -0.54 -37.25
CA GLN A 2 6.56 -0.48 -35.79
C GLN A 2 5.07 -0.77 -35.44
N THR A 3 4.76 -1.70 -34.52
CA THR A 3 3.42 -1.83 -33.88
C THR A 3 3.45 -2.94 -32.82
N GLN A 4 4.41 -2.91 -31.90
CA GLN A 4 4.45 -3.83 -30.76
C GLN A 4 4.80 -3.12 -29.44
N GLN A 5 4.62 -1.80 -29.37
CA GLN A 5 5.10 -1.00 -28.22
C GLN A 5 4.02 -0.13 -27.55
N GLU A 6 2.73 -0.29 -27.90
CA GLU A 6 1.66 0.55 -27.36
C GLU A 6 0.64 -0.19 -26.47
N GLU A 7 0.74 -1.51 -26.31
CA GLU A 7 -0.27 -2.29 -25.55
C GLU A 7 0.09 -2.56 -24.08
N GLU A 8 1.35 -2.40 -23.66
CA GLU A 8 1.75 -2.60 -22.25
C GLU A 8 1.48 -1.37 -21.35
N ASP A 9 1.25 -0.19 -21.92
CA ASP A 9 1.05 1.07 -21.17
C ASP A 9 -0.42 1.34 -20.76
N ASP A 10 -1.39 0.53 -21.21
CA ASP A 10 -2.82 0.81 -20.97
C ASP A 10 -3.39 0.12 -19.72
N GLU A 11 -2.79 -0.98 -19.26
CA GLU A 11 -3.31 -1.70 -18.08
C GLU A 11 -3.02 -0.95 -16.77
N SER A 12 -1.85 -0.30 -16.69
CA SER A 12 -1.48 0.55 -15.54
C SER A 12 -2.36 1.80 -15.40
N LYS A 13 -2.84 2.35 -16.52
CA LYS A 13 -3.71 3.53 -16.54
C LYS A 13 -5.15 3.24 -16.12
N ARG A 14 -5.66 2.02 -16.36
CA ARG A 14 -7.04 1.68 -15.99
C ARG A 14 -7.25 1.59 -14.48
N ASP A 15 -6.25 1.13 -13.73
CA ASP A 15 -6.34 1.09 -12.25
C ASP A 15 -6.30 2.49 -11.62
N ALA A 16 -5.55 3.43 -12.21
CA ALA A 16 -5.48 4.82 -11.76
C ALA A 16 -6.83 5.56 -11.93
N LEU A 17 -7.66 5.17 -12.91
CA LEU A 17 -8.98 5.76 -13.13
C LEU A 17 -10.04 5.35 -12.09
N VAL A 18 -9.82 4.28 -11.32
CA VAL A 18 -10.81 3.80 -10.34
C VAL A 18 -10.72 4.56 -9.02
N TYR A 19 -9.54 5.09 -8.67
CA TYR A 19 -9.32 5.77 -7.39
C TYR A 19 -8.31 6.92 -7.50
N PRO A 20 -8.78 8.16 -7.77
CA PRO A 20 -7.92 9.33 -8.00
C PRO A 20 -6.92 9.62 -6.87
N PHE A 21 -7.19 9.17 -5.64
CA PHE A 21 -6.31 9.37 -4.50
C PHE A 21 -5.05 8.47 -4.50
N LEU A 22 -5.00 7.45 -5.36
CA LEU A 22 -3.81 6.61 -5.54
C LEU A 22 -2.81 7.21 -6.53
N ASP A 23 -3.28 8.15 -7.36
CA ASP A 23 -2.45 8.84 -8.33
C ASP A 23 -1.62 9.92 -7.61
N PRO A 24 -0.28 9.80 -7.61
CA PRO A 24 0.58 10.77 -6.95
C PRO A 24 0.48 12.18 -7.55
N GLU A 25 0.05 12.33 -8.81
CA GLU A 25 -0.16 13.64 -9.41
C GLU A 25 -1.35 14.39 -8.79
N ASN A 26 -2.28 13.67 -8.18
CA ASN A 26 -3.44 14.22 -7.48
C ASN A 26 -3.19 14.51 -5.99
N LEU A 27 -1.94 14.37 -5.51
CA LEU A 27 -1.58 14.72 -4.13
C LEU A 27 -1.59 16.24 -3.94
N ASP A 28 -2.50 16.72 -3.09
CA ASP A 28 -2.50 18.11 -2.64
C ASP A 28 -1.38 18.35 -1.63
N MET A 29 -0.21 18.75 -2.13
CA MET A 29 0.96 19.08 -1.32
C MET A 29 0.80 20.39 -0.52
N SER A 30 -0.25 21.19 -0.77
CA SER A 30 -0.48 22.44 -0.01
C SER A 30 -0.90 22.19 1.44
N VAL A 31 -1.35 20.97 1.75
CA VAL A 31 -1.72 20.52 3.11
C VAL A 31 -0.48 20.22 3.96
N VAL A 32 0.69 20.04 3.34
CA VAL A 32 1.95 19.77 4.04
C VAL A 32 2.55 21.09 4.51
N ASP A 33 2.29 21.44 5.77
CA ASP A 33 2.94 22.59 6.40
C ASP A 33 4.47 22.38 6.44
N PRO A 34 5.27 23.21 5.75
CA PRO A 34 6.73 23.08 5.72
C PRO A 34 7.36 23.22 7.12
N GLU A 35 6.66 23.83 8.09
CA GLU A 35 7.13 24.00 9.46
C GLU A 35 6.85 22.78 10.36
N THR A 36 6.03 21.82 9.90
CA THR A 36 5.74 20.57 10.65
C THR A 36 6.79 19.46 10.48
N GLN A 37 7.99 19.79 9.99
CA GLN A 37 9.20 18.96 10.13
C GLN A 37 9.66 18.84 11.60
N THR A 38 8.74 18.54 12.52
CA THR A 38 9.13 17.83 13.73
C THR A 38 9.76 16.52 13.28
N ARG A 39 11.07 16.37 13.54
CA ARG A 39 11.80 15.10 13.42
C ARG A 39 11.14 14.09 14.34
N THR A 40 10.04 13.49 13.90
CA THR A 40 9.48 12.33 14.57
C THR A 40 10.44 11.18 14.32
N PRO A 41 10.83 10.42 15.35
CA PRO A 41 11.67 9.26 15.15
C PRO A 41 10.98 8.33 14.17
N ALA A 42 11.72 7.85 13.15
CA ALA A 42 11.21 6.88 12.22
C ALA A 42 10.69 5.66 13.00
N PHE A 43 9.37 5.43 12.95
CA PHE A 43 8.76 4.29 13.60
C PHE A 43 8.99 3.06 12.73
N SER A 44 9.91 2.19 13.14
CA SER A 44 10.03 0.86 12.53
C SER A 44 8.93 -0.02 13.09
N LEU A 45 7.97 -0.39 12.25
CA LEU A 45 6.98 -1.40 12.59
C LEU A 45 7.70 -2.73 12.87
N LYS A 46 7.72 -3.17 14.12
CA LYS A 46 8.12 -4.55 14.48
C LYS A 46 6.88 -5.32 14.84
N VAL A 47 6.22 -5.92 13.85
CA VAL A 47 5.14 -6.88 14.12
C VAL A 47 5.78 -8.15 14.67
N THR A 48 5.83 -8.25 16.00
CA THR A 48 6.39 -9.39 16.73
C THR A 48 5.39 -10.53 16.88
N HIS A 49 4.09 -10.24 16.70
CA HIS A 49 3.00 -11.19 16.89
C HIS A 49 2.05 -11.12 15.70
N LEU A 50 1.85 -12.26 15.03
CA LEU A 50 0.81 -12.41 14.01
C LEU A 50 -0.49 -12.75 14.71
N SER A 51 -1.59 -12.17 14.26
CA SER A 51 -2.91 -12.45 14.81
C SER A 51 -3.33 -13.90 14.50
N SER A 52 -4.41 -14.39 15.13
CA SER A 52 -5.04 -15.62 14.64
C SER A 52 -5.63 -15.38 13.24
N ASP A 53 -5.83 -16.44 12.44
CA ASP A 53 -6.46 -16.29 11.12
C ASP A 53 -7.84 -15.65 11.22
N HIS A 54 -8.60 -15.99 12.26
CA HIS A 54 -9.90 -15.40 12.54
C HIS A 54 -9.80 -13.88 12.76
N ASP A 55 -8.89 -13.45 13.61
CA ASP A 55 -8.74 -12.04 13.97
C ASP A 55 -8.16 -11.23 12.79
N PHE A 56 -7.23 -11.82 12.04
CA PHE A 56 -6.72 -11.23 10.82
C PHE A 56 -7.83 -11.01 9.79
N LEU A 57 -8.68 -12.02 9.56
CA LEU A 57 -9.80 -11.89 8.63
C LEU A 57 -10.84 -10.88 9.12
N ALA A 58 -11.09 -10.81 10.43
CA ALA A 58 -11.90 -9.75 11.02
C ALA A 58 -11.29 -8.37 10.74
N ASN A 59 -9.96 -8.24 10.86
CA ASN A 59 -9.28 -6.99 10.61
C ASN A 59 -9.45 -6.52 9.15
N VAL A 60 -9.26 -7.42 8.20
CA VAL A 60 -9.46 -7.14 6.76
C VAL A 60 -10.91 -6.77 6.45
N ARG A 61 -11.89 -7.45 7.07
CA ARG A 61 -13.33 -7.15 6.88
C ARG A 61 -13.76 -5.79 7.41
N ASN A 62 -13.07 -5.29 8.44
CA ASN A 62 -13.38 -4.02 9.07
C ASN A 62 -12.70 -2.81 8.40
N LEU A 63 -11.93 -3.02 7.32
CA LEU A 63 -11.40 -1.90 6.54
C LEU A 63 -12.55 -1.12 5.89
N ASN A 64 -12.51 0.20 5.99
CA ASN A 64 -13.41 1.04 5.22
C ASN A 64 -13.05 1.01 3.72
N ILE A 65 -13.90 1.60 2.88
CA ILE A 65 -13.75 1.53 1.42
C ILE A 65 -12.37 2.04 0.96
N GLN A 66 -11.93 3.21 1.42
CA GLN A 66 -10.64 3.79 1.01
C GLN A 66 -9.45 2.96 1.50
N GLN A 67 -9.50 2.51 2.76
CA GLN A 67 -8.49 1.62 3.34
C GLN A 67 -8.40 0.30 2.56
N ARG A 68 -9.55 -0.30 2.22
CA ARG A 68 -9.64 -1.54 1.46
C ARG A 68 -9.07 -1.40 0.05
N THR A 69 -9.39 -0.30 -0.62
CA THR A 69 -8.83 0.04 -1.93
C THR A 69 -7.29 0.11 -1.88
N LEU A 70 -6.74 0.90 -0.95
CA LEU A 70 -5.28 1.03 -0.81
C LEU A 70 -4.64 -0.30 -0.44
N PHE A 71 -5.29 -1.08 0.44
CA PHE A 71 -4.84 -2.41 0.85
C PHE A 71 -4.74 -3.36 -0.35
N ASP A 72 -5.79 -3.45 -1.17
CA ASP A 72 -5.83 -4.35 -2.33
C ASP A 72 -4.81 -3.91 -3.39
N HIS A 73 -4.69 -2.61 -3.65
CA HIS A 73 -3.71 -2.05 -4.59
C HIS A 73 -2.27 -2.42 -4.18
N LEU A 74 -1.89 -2.15 -2.93
CA LEU A 74 -0.54 -2.44 -2.42
C LEU A 74 -0.27 -3.94 -2.34
N PHE A 75 -1.27 -4.76 -2.02
CA PHE A 75 -1.13 -6.21 -1.98
C PHE A 75 -0.87 -6.79 -3.37
N THR A 76 -1.61 -6.33 -4.38
CA THR A 76 -1.43 -6.72 -5.77
C THR A 76 -0.05 -6.29 -6.27
N TRP A 77 0.32 -5.02 -6.07
CA TRP A 77 1.63 -4.50 -6.44
C TRP A 77 2.77 -5.34 -5.83
N ALA A 78 2.74 -5.59 -4.52
CA ALA A 78 3.81 -6.32 -3.84
C ALA A 78 3.90 -7.78 -4.30
N THR A 79 2.77 -8.41 -4.63
CA THR A 79 2.75 -9.78 -5.15
C THR A 79 3.34 -9.85 -6.56
N ASN A 80 3.00 -8.88 -7.41
CA ASN A 80 3.55 -8.77 -8.77
C ASN A 80 5.06 -8.51 -8.74
N GLU A 81 5.50 -7.56 -7.92
CA GLU A 81 6.93 -7.25 -7.75
C GLU A 81 7.75 -8.46 -7.26
N ARG A 82 7.22 -9.24 -6.31
CA ARG A 82 7.89 -10.49 -5.86
C ARG A 82 8.08 -11.48 -7.02
N LEU A 83 7.10 -11.56 -7.92
CA LEU A 83 7.14 -12.50 -9.05
C LEU A 83 8.05 -12.02 -10.20
N GLN A 84 8.18 -10.71 -10.38
CA GLN A 84 8.87 -10.12 -11.53
C GLN A 84 10.31 -9.68 -11.23
N SER A 85 10.62 -9.29 -9.98
CA SER A 85 11.86 -8.58 -9.64
C SER A 85 12.61 -9.26 -8.48
N ASN A 86 13.86 -9.66 -8.72
CA ASN A 86 14.81 -10.06 -7.68
C ASN A 86 16.20 -9.45 -7.95
N PRO A 87 16.69 -8.49 -7.14
CA PRO A 87 16.12 -7.98 -5.88
C PRO A 87 14.95 -7.00 -6.09
N THR A 88 13.96 -7.06 -5.20
CA THR A 88 12.80 -6.17 -5.21
C THR A 88 13.19 -4.74 -4.81
N LYS A 89 12.74 -3.73 -5.56
CA LYS A 89 12.97 -2.32 -5.24
C LYS A 89 12.06 -1.86 -4.08
N PRO A 90 12.53 -0.99 -3.18
CA PRO A 90 11.66 -0.41 -2.16
C PRO A 90 10.61 0.49 -2.80
N PHE A 91 9.44 0.60 -2.16
CA PHE A 91 8.39 1.55 -2.52
C PHE A 91 8.15 2.56 -1.40
N TYR A 92 7.62 3.71 -1.76
CA TYR A 92 7.33 4.80 -0.85
C TYR A 92 5.88 5.22 -1.01
N ILE A 93 5.15 5.28 0.11
CA ILE A 93 3.76 5.74 0.15
C ILE A 93 3.63 6.91 1.11
N PHE A 94 2.83 7.90 0.74
CA PHE A 94 2.41 8.97 1.62
C PHE A 94 0.97 8.72 2.08
N LEU A 95 0.81 8.26 3.32
CA LEU A 95 -0.51 7.98 3.90
C LEU A 95 -1.00 9.15 4.74
N THR A 96 -1.97 9.89 4.22
CA THR A 96 -2.61 11.02 4.89
C THR A 96 -4.01 10.68 5.42
N GLY A 97 -4.54 11.51 6.32
CA GLY A 97 -5.87 11.38 6.90
C GLY A 97 -5.94 11.93 8.32
N GLY A 98 -7.15 12.23 8.80
CA GLY A 98 -7.39 12.78 10.14
C GLY A 98 -6.91 11.87 11.29
N ALA A 99 -6.83 12.43 12.49
CA ALA A 99 -6.62 11.66 13.70
C ALA A 99 -7.76 10.64 13.90
N GLY A 100 -7.43 9.43 14.33
CA GLY A 100 -8.42 8.37 14.57
C GLY A 100 -8.97 7.67 13.30
N CYS A 101 -8.58 8.08 12.09
CA CYS A 101 -9.05 7.45 10.84
C CYS A 101 -8.50 6.03 10.56
N GLY A 102 -7.77 5.42 11.50
CA GLY A 102 -7.29 4.05 11.36
C GLY A 102 -6.04 3.85 10.47
N LYS A 103 -5.18 4.88 10.29
CA LYS A 103 -3.94 4.75 9.49
C LYS A 103 -3.03 3.61 9.99
N THR A 104 -2.75 3.58 11.29
CA THR A 104 -1.95 2.50 11.93
C THR A 104 -2.60 1.13 11.76
N TYR A 105 -3.93 1.08 11.87
CA TYR A 105 -4.70 -0.15 11.69
C TYR A 105 -4.56 -0.71 10.27
N LEU A 106 -4.63 0.15 9.24
CA LEU A 106 -4.40 -0.22 7.85
C LEU A 106 -2.98 -0.77 7.63
N ILE A 107 -1.94 -0.05 8.09
CA ILE A 107 -0.55 -0.47 7.91
C ILE A 107 -0.26 -1.81 8.59
N ASN A 108 -0.77 -2.02 9.81
CA ASN A 108 -0.62 -3.30 10.52
C ASN A 108 -1.29 -4.45 9.76
N THR A 109 -2.52 -4.24 9.29
CA THR A 109 -3.28 -5.25 8.55
C THR A 109 -2.60 -5.58 7.22
N LEU A 110 -2.11 -4.58 6.49
CA LEU A 110 -1.36 -4.76 5.24
C LEU A 110 -0.05 -5.52 5.48
N TYR A 111 0.72 -5.13 6.49
CA TYR A 111 1.97 -5.82 6.83
C TYR A 111 1.73 -7.29 7.12
N GLU A 112 0.73 -7.61 7.96
CA GLU A 112 0.40 -9.00 8.29
C GLU A 112 -0.03 -9.79 7.05
N ARG A 113 -0.82 -9.19 6.14
CA ARG A 113 -1.20 -9.81 4.86
C ARG A 113 0.01 -10.13 4.00
N LEU A 114 0.89 -9.15 3.80
CA LEU A 114 2.09 -9.30 2.97
C LEU A 114 3.01 -10.36 3.57
N TYR A 115 3.21 -10.33 4.89
CA TYR A 115 4.02 -11.32 5.58
C TYR A 115 3.48 -12.75 5.42
N ARG A 116 2.15 -12.93 5.52
CA ARG A 116 1.48 -14.23 5.31
C ARG A 116 1.58 -14.73 3.86
N ALA A 117 1.49 -13.83 2.88
CA ALA A 117 1.47 -14.20 1.46
C ALA A 117 2.88 -14.35 0.84
N LEU A 118 3.82 -13.51 1.28
CA LEU A 118 5.14 -13.43 0.67
C LEU A 118 6.16 -14.40 1.31
N ARG A 119 5.87 -14.94 2.51
CA ARG A 119 6.61 -16.07 3.06
C ARG A 119 6.38 -17.31 2.19
N GLY A 120 7.39 -17.68 1.39
CA GLY A 120 7.43 -18.99 0.74
C GLY A 120 7.63 -20.13 1.76
N PRO A 121 7.38 -21.39 1.37
CA PRO A 121 7.98 -22.52 2.08
C PRO A 121 9.50 -22.31 2.06
N GLY A 122 10.13 -22.36 3.24
CA GLY A 122 11.59 -22.37 3.35
C GLY A 122 12.20 -23.63 2.75
#